data_AF-R4XE74-F1
#
_entry.id   AF-R4XE74-F1
#
_cell.length_a   1.000
_cell.length_b   1.000
_cell.length_c   1.000
_cell.angle_alpha   90.00
_cell.angle_beta   90.00
_cell.angle_gamma   90.00
#
_symmetry.space_group_name_H-M   'P 1'
#
loop_
_entity.id
_entity.type
_entity.pdbx_description
1 polymer ?
#
loop_
_entity_poly.entity_id
_entity_poly.type
_entity_poly.pdbx_seq_one_letter_code
_entity_poly.pdbx_strand_id
1 'polypeptide(L)'
;MVPSQLSYDSSLSACAQNVDSFSSTHSGSIPVRFIAHEGQEEAADVNAVTSWYNPSEIEIITEQVQEVMESSFGTLKPQDIAIMAPYREQVVRLRLALRKVQLSAVTVGTVEDYQGAEARVVIISVVRTQVRFLKQDKDHGVGILHEPRRSNVALTRAKELLIVVGNPVLMWDDNTWKNWLLFCKRNGTYTGLGSPEHSDEFANEYVPSSLENAFHDRQEHRPSLGSGSQNVEQYSDQAMLLAGDEAQEILDNLDF
;
A
#
# COMPACT_ATOMS: atom_id res chain seq x y z
N MET A 1 9.16 -8.15 -1.97
CA MET A 1 8.54 -6.81 -1.91
C MET A 1 9.21 -5.96 -0.85
N VAL A 2 9.20 -4.65 -1.04
CA VAL A 2 10.01 -3.63 -0.34
C VAL A 2 10.21 -3.85 1.17
N PRO A 3 9.18 -4.23 1.98
CA PRO A 3 9.39 -4.54 3.40
C PRO A 3 10.37 -5.71 3.65
N SER A 4 10.28 -6.78 2.86
CA SER A 4 11.19 -7.94 2.95
C SER A 4 12.64 -7.57 2.63
N GLN A 5 12.84 -6.73 1.62
CA GLN A 5 14.17 -6.30 1.20
C GLN A 5 14.84 -5.36 2.21
N LEU A 6 14.07 -4.47 2.85
CA LEU A 6 14.62 -3.45 3.74
C LEU A 6 14.68 -3.85 5.21
N SER A 7 13.78 -4.72 5.65
CA SER A 7 13.63 -5.03 7.08
C SER A 7 13.98 -6.47 7.42
N TYR A 8 14.10 -7.34 6.41
CA TYR A 8 14.31 -8.78 6.60
C TYR A 8 15.37 -9.36 5.65
N ASP A 9 16.20 -8.54 5.02
CA ASP A 9 17.29 -8.97 4.11
C ASP A 9 16.85 -10.02 3.06
N SER A 10 15.63 -9.86 2.53
CA SER A 10 15.01 -10.80 1.58
C SER A 10 14.81 -12.23 2.11
N SER A 11 14.89 -12.47 3.41
CA SER A 11 14.72 -13.80 4.04
C SER A 11 13.28 -14.31 4.06
N LEU A 12 12.30 -13.45 3.76
CA LEU A 12 10.89 -13.84 3.77
C LEU A 12 10.50 -14.59 2.50
N SER A 13 9.90 -15.78 2.68
CA SER A 13 9.30 -16.58 1.62
C SER A 13 7.77 -16.43 1.59
N ALA A 14 7.17 -16.65 0.42
CA ALA A 14 5.73 -16.58 0.22
C ALA A 14 5.07 -17.94 0.54
N CYS A 15 4.11 -18.00 1.47
CA CYS A 15 3.48 -19.25 1.93
C CYS A 15 1.96 -19.40 1.69
N ALA A 16 1.22 -18.39 1.26
CA ALA A 16 -0.24 -18.49 1.07
C ALA A 16 -0.61 -19.29 -0.19
N GLN A 17 -1.58 -20.19 -0.03
CA GLN A 17 -2.23 -20.97 -1.08
C GLN A 17 -3.70 -20.55 -1.16
N ASN A 18 -4.25 -20.36 -2.37
CA ASN A 18 -5.66 -20.03 -2.64
C ASN A 18 -6.22 -18.71 -2.06
N VAL A 19 -6.02 -17.59 -2.75
CA VAL A 19 -6.64 -16.28 -2.52
C VAL A 19 -7.18 -15.74 -3.85
N ASP A 20 -8.47 -15.96 -4.11
CA ASP A 20 -9.18 -15.48 -5.32
C ASP A 20 -8.68 -14.10 -5.78
N SER A 21 -7.84 -14.08 -6.82
CA SER A 21 -7.18 -12.85 -7.23
C SER A 21 -8.20 -11.86 -7.74
N PHE A 22 -8.10 -10.63 -7.24
CA PHE A 22 -8.70 -9.45 -7.83
C PHE A 22 -8.08 -9.16 -9.22
N SER A 23 -8.34 -10.02 -10.20
CA SER A 23 -7.75 -10.00 -11.55
C SER A 23 -8.74 -9.46 -12.59
N SER A 24 -9.36 -8.31 -12.34
CA SER A 24 -10.22 -7.67 -13.34
C SER A 24 -9.78 -6.28 -13.78
N THR A 25 -8.97 -5.55 -13.00
CA THR A 25 -8.54 -4.20 -13.40
C THR A 25 -7.20 -4.12 -14.11
N HIS A 26 -6.28 -5.06 -13.85
CA HIS A 26 -4.98 -5.08 -14.53
C HIS A 26 -4.53 -6.51 -14.77
N SER A 27 -4.88 -7.06 -15.94
CA SER A 27 -4.31 -8.32 -16.40
C SER A 27 -2.79 -8.14 -16.56
N GLY A 28 -2.00 -8.53 -15.55
CA GLY A 28 -0.55 -8.64 -15.66
C GLY A 28 0.30 -7.71 -14.79
N SER A 29 -0.28 -6.75 -14.05
CA SER A 29 0.51 -5.87 -13.18
C SER A 29 0.55 -6.37 -11.73
N ILE A 30 1.62 -6.01 -11.02
CA ILE A 30 1.70 -6.19 -9.56
C ILE A 30 0.52 -5.46 -8.92
N PRO A 31 -0.24 -6.07 -7.98
CA PRO A 31 -1.41 -5.47 -7.33
C PRO A 31 -1.00 -4.47 -6.24
N VAL A 32 -0.15 -3.53 -6.62
CA VAL A 32 0.18 -2.35 -5.85
C VAL A 32 -0.09 -1.12 -6.71
N ARG A 33 -0.33 0.02 -6.08
CA ARG A 33 -0.43 1.30 -6.77
C ARG A 33 0.11 2.41 -5.89
N PHE A 34 0.89 3.30 -6.47
CA PHE A 34 1.20 4.59 -5.88
C PHE A 34 0.51 5.70 -6.67
N ILE A 35 -0.14 6.62 -5.96
CA ILE A 35 -0.84 7.78 -6.53
C ILE A 35 -0.21 9.04 -5.95
N ALA A 36 0.53 9.74 -6.80
CA ALA A 36 1.20 10.98 -6.47
C ALA A 36 0.23 12.16 -6.48
N HIS A 37 0.36 13.05 -5.49
CA HIS A 37 -0.34 14.34 -5.46
C HIS A 37 0.52 15.44 -4.83
N GLU A 38 0.13 16.69 -5.10
CA GLU A 38 0.81 17.89 -4.60
C GLU A 38 -0.13 18.81 -3.78
N GLY A 39 -1.37 18.38 -3.54
CA GLY A 39 -2.35 19.13 -2.76
C GLY A 39 -1.90 19.36 -1.32
N GLN A 40 -2.00 20.59 -0.82
CA GLN A 40 -1.46 20.97 0.49
C GLN A 40 -2.28 20.44 1.66
N GLU A 41 -1.61 20.03 2.73
CA GLU A 41 -2.25 19.70 3.99
C GLU A 41 -2.81 20.94 4.71
N GLU A 42 -3.91 20.75 5.41
CA GLU A 42 -4.58 21.74 6.24
C GLU A 42 -4.56 21.33 7.71
N ALA A 43 -4.47 22.33 8.58
CA ALA A 43 -4.62 22.18 10.01
C ALA A 43 -6.11 22.19 10.39
N ALA A 44 -6.53 21.33 11.31
CA ALA A 44 -7.91 21.29 11.82
C ALA A 44 -8.31 22.60 12.53
N ASP A 45 -7.33 23.24 13.17
CA ASP A 45 -7.47 24.50 13.88
C ASP A 45 -6.16 25.30 13.86
N VAL A 46 -6.22 26.57 14.25
CA VAL A 46 -5.09 27.52 14.18
C VAL A 46 -3.91 27.11 15.08
N ASN A 47 -4.17 26.32 16.13
CA ASN A 47 -3.17 25.85 17.09
C ASN A 47 -2.87 24.35 16.92
N ALA A 48 -3.24 23.76 15.79
CA ALA A 48 -3.11 22.32 15.59
C ALA A 48 -1.64 21.93 15.56
N VAL A 49 -1.24 21.12 16.55
CA VAL A 49 0.11 20.53 16.62
C VAL A 49 0.13 19.21 15.85
N THR A 50 -0.85 18.35 16.08
CA THR A 50 -0.94 16.99 15.53
C THR A 50 -2.25 16.71 14.77
N SER A 51 -3.04 17.75 14.50
CA SER A 51 -4.38 17.63 13.91
C SER A 51 -4.38 18.11 12.46
N TRP A 52 -3.97 17.23 11.56
CA TRP A 52 -3.76 17.56 10.16
C TRP A 52 -4.55 16.63 9.24
N TYR A 53 -4.94 17.16 8.09
CA TYR A 53 -5.62 16.42 7.04
C TYR A 53 -5.24 16.97 5.67
N ASN A 54 -5.47 16.20 4.62
CA ASN A 54 -5.18 16.60 3.26
C ASN A 54 -6.45 16.45 2.41
N PRO A 55 -7.11 17.55 2.02
CA PRO A 55 -8.34 17.51 1.21
C PRO A 55 -8.18 16.74 -0.10
N SER A 56 -7.05 16.92 -0.79
CA SER A 56 -6.79 16.25 -2.07
C SER A 56 -6.61 14.74 -1.89
N GLU A 57 -5.91 14.29 -0.84
CA GLU A 57 -5.85 12.86 -0.56
C GLU A 57 -7.22 12.27 -0.22
N ILE A 58 -8.06 13.00 0.51
CA ILE A 58 -9.41 12.53 0.86
C ILE A 58 -10.25 12.30 -0.40
N GLU A 59 -10.18 13.21 -1.36
CA GLU A 59 -10.86 13.08 -2.66
C GLU A 59 -10.35 11.87 -3.43
N ILE A 60 -9.03 11.80 -3.67
CA ILE A 60 -8.38 10.68 -4.37
C ILE A 60 -8.73 9.34 -3.73
N ILE A 61 -8.60 9.23 -2.40
CA ILE A 61 -8.87 7.99 -1.69
C ILE A 61 -10.34 7.60 -1.81
N THR A 62 -11.26 8.55 -1.72
CA THR A 62 -12.70 8.26 -1.88
C THR A 62 -12.98 7.72 -3.27
N GLU A 63 -12.42 8.34 -4.32
CA GLU A 63 -12.52 7.87 -5.70
C GLU A 63 -11.93 6.47 -5.88
N GLN A 64 -10.75 6.20 -5.29
CA GLN A 64 -10.12 4.88 -5.38
C GLN A 64 -10.94 3.78 -4.70
N VAL A 65 -11.59 4.06 -3.57
CA VAL A 65 -12.51 3.10 -2.95
C VAL A 65 -13.67 2.79 -3.89
N GLN A 66 -14.25 3.80 -4.54
CA GLN A 66 -15.35 3.59 -5.50
C GLN A 66 -14.87 2.78 -6.71
N GLU A 67 -13.73 3.13 -7.30
CA GLU A 67 -13.12 2.42 -8.44
C GLU A 67 -12.91 0.94 -8.11
N VAL A 68 -12.31 0.64 -6.97
CA VAL A 68 -12.04 -0.73 -6.51
C VAL A 68 -13.35 -1.49 -6.29
N MET A 69 -14.34 -0.88 -5.64
CA MET A 69 -15.64 -1.50 -5.40
C MET A 69 -16.37 -1.82 -6.72
N GLU A 70 -16.38 -0.90 -7.68
CA GLU A 70 -17.03 -1.09 -8.99
C GLU A 70 -16.32 -2.17 -9.80
N SER A 71 -14.99 -2.12 -9.82
CA SER A 71 -14.13 -3.06 -10.55
C SER A 71 -14.15 -4.48 -9.99
N SER A 72 -14.58 -4.65 -8.74
CA SER A 72 -14.71 -5.94 -8.08
C SER A 72 -15.83 -6.81 -8.63
N PHE A 73 -16.75 -6.24 -9.43
CA PHE A 73 -17.97 -6.91 -9.88
C PHE A 73 -18.77 -7.58 -8.73
N GLY A 74 -18.72 -6.99 -7.53
CA GLY A 74 -19.44 -7.45 -6.33
C GLY A 74 -18.70 -8.48 -5.47
N THR A 75 -17.45 -8.82 -5.81
CA THR A 75 -16.60 -9.72 -5.01
C THR A 75 -16.03 -9.07 -3.75
N LEU A 76 -15.91 -7.73 -3.73
CA LEU A 76 -15.50 -6.97 -2.56
C LEU A 76 -16.71 -6.34 -1.87
N LYS A 77 -16.70 -6.39 -0.55
CA LYS A 77 -17.60 -5.63 0.31
C LYS A 77 -16.84 -4.45 0.92
N PRO A 78 -17.52 -3.37 1.34
CA PRO A 78 -16.83 -2.25 1.99
C PRO A 78 -15.98 -2.66 3.21
N GLN A 79 -16.41 -3.68 3.96
CA GLN A 79 -15.68 -4.20 5.13
C GLN A 79 -14.34 -4.88 4.76
N ASP A 80 -14.15 -5.27 3.49
CA ASP A 80 -12.92 -5.87 3.00
C ASP A 80 -11.82 -4.82 2.74
N ILE A 81 -12.18 -3.53 2.83
CA ILE A 81 -11.30 -2.38 2.58
C ILE A 81 -10.95 -1.71 3.91
N ALA A 82 -9.65 -1.47 4.09
CA ALA A 82 -9.09 -0.70 5.19
C ALA A 82 -8.34 0.54 4.67
N ILE A 83 -8.53 1.67 5.34
CA ILE A 83 -7.78 2.90 5.09
C ILE A 83 -6.97 3.25 6.33
N MET A 84 -5.68 3.51 6.15
CA MET A 84 -4.73 3.86 7.20
C MET A 84 -4.24 5.28 6.99
N ALA A 85 -4.33 6.12 8.01
CA ALA A 85 -3.84 7.49 7.97
C ALA A 85 -3.16 7.88 9.30
N PRO A 86 -1.98 8.52 9.29
CA PRO A 86 -1.24 8.81 10.52
C PRO A 86 -1.86 9.89 11.41
N TYR A 87 -2.86 10.63 10.92
CA TYR A 87 -3.47 11.74 11.64
C TYR A 87 -4.95 11.48 11.92
N ARG A 88 -5.38 11.71 13.16
CA ARG A 88 -6.77 11.49 13.58
C ARG A 88 -7.76 12.37 12.81
N GLU A 89 -7.39 13.60 12.47
CA GLU A 89 -8.27 14.46 11.67
C GLU A 89 -8.48 13.90 10.27
N GLN A 90 -7.42 13.42 9.60
CA GLN A 90 -7.55 12.72 8.32
C GLN A 90 -8.52 11.53 8.43
N VAL A 91 -8.41 10.71 9.48
CA VAL A 91 -9.33 9.59 9.74
C VAL A 91 -10.78 10.05 9.86
N VAL A 92 -11.03 11.12 10.64
CA VAL A 92 -12.38 11.68 10.81
C VAL A 92 -12.94 12.17 9.46
N ARG A 93 -12.15 12.89 8.69
CA ARG A 93 -12.56 13.46 7.40
C ARG A 93 -12.82 12.40 6.34
N LEU A 94 -11.97 11.36 6.27
CA LEU A 94 -12.19 10.19 5.40
C LEU A 94 -13.49 9.47 5.74
N ARG A 95 -13.76 9.20 7.03
CA ARG A 95 -15.03 8.59 7.46
C ARG A 95 -16.25 9.42 7.04
N LEU A 96 -16.15 10.75 7.15
CA LEU A 96 -17.21 11.66 6.70
C LEU A 96 -17.39 11.64 5.18
N ALA A 97 -16.30 11.65 4.41
CA ALA A 97 -16.34 11.57 2.96
C ALA A 97 -16.98 10.25 2.49
N LEU A 98 -16.52 9.11 3.01
CA LEU A 98 -17.06 7.79 2.68
C LEU A 98 -18.53 7.63 3.06
N ARG A 99 -18.98 8.22 4.17
CA ARG A 99 -20.40 8.22 4.55
C ARG A 99 -21.25 8.94 3.50
N LYS A 100 -20.77 10.04 2.90
CA LYS A 100 -21.52 10.78 1.86
C LYS A 100 -21.76 9.95 0.61
N VAL A 101 -20.83 9.06 0.28
CA VAL A 101 -20.92 8.14 -0.85
C VAL A 101 -21.41 6.74 -0.45
N GLN A 102 -22.06 6.59 0.71
CA GLN A 102 -22.66 5.34 1.20
C GLN A 102 -21.68 4.19 1.44
N LEU A 103 -20.40 4.49 1.65
CA LEU A 103 -19.31 3.55 1.92
C LEU A 103 -18.88 3.58 3.40
N SER A 104 -19.79 3.88 4.32
CA SER A 104 -19.48 4.03 5.76
C SER A 104 -19.01 2.75 6.47
N ALA A 105 -19.10 1.59 5.80
CA ALA A 105 -18.65 0.30 6.32
C ALA A 105 -17.17 -0.01 5.99
N VAL A 106 -16.48 0.87 5.23
CA VAL A 106 -15.03 0.82 5.08
C VAL A 106 -14.36 1.14 6.40
N THR A 107 -13.38 0.32 6.78
CA THR A 107 -12.64 0.54 8.03
C THR A 107 -11.63 1.66 7.80
N VAL A 108 -11.62 2.68 8.66
CA VAL A 108 -10.66 3.79 8.60
C VAL A 108 -10.06 3.96 9.98
N GLY A 109 -8.74 3.98 10.11
CA GLY A 109 -8.04 4.09 11.39
C GLY A 109 -6.64 4.65 11.25
N THR A 110 -5.97 4.87 12.38
CA THR A 110 -4.54 5.22 12.35
C THR A 110 -3.69 3.98 12.14
N VAL A 111 -2.41 4.15 11.79
CA VAL A 111 -1.49 3.02 11.56
C VAL A 111 -1.38 2.14 12.81
N GLU A 112 -1.45 2.74 14.00
CA GLU A 112 -1.43 2.05 15.28
C GLU A 112 -2.69 1.21 15.53
N ASP A 113 -3.85 1.63 15.03
CA ASP A 113 -5.12 0.91 15.19
C ASP A 113 -5.09 -0.45 14.46
N TYR A 114 -4.13 -0.68 13.55
CA TYR A 114 -4.01 -1.87 12.71
C TYR A 114 -2.89 -2.84 13.14
N GLN A 115 -2.45 -2.80 14.39
CA GLN A 115 -1.46 -3.77 14.87
C GLN A 115 -2.06 -5.19 14.91
N GLY A 116 -1.72 -6.03 13.93
CA GLY A 116 -2.19 -7.42 13.81
C GLY A 116 -3.53 -7.60 13.07
N ALA A 117 -4.10 -6.53 12.51
CA ALA A 117 -5.30 -6.59 11.68
C ALA A 117 -4.94 -6.42 10.20
N GLU A 118 -5.53 -7.24 9.34
CA GLU A 118 -5.26 -7.25 7.90
C GLU A 118 -6.57 -7.14 7.11
N ALA A 119 -6.48 -6.59 5.89
CA ALA A 119 -7.62 -6.41 5.01
C ALA A 119 -7.28 -6.88 3.59
N ARG A 120 -8.30 -7.24 2.81
CA ARG A 120 -8.11 -7.62 1.40
C ARG A 120 -7.50 -6.46 0.62
N VAL A 121 -8.07 -5.27 0.80
CA VAL A 121 -7.54 -4.03 0.22
C VAL A 121 -7.12 -3.07 1.32
N VAL A 122 -5.91 -2.53 1.21
CA VAL A 122 -5.43 -1.44 2.08
C VAL A 122 -5.11 -0.21 1.25
N ILE A 123 -5.60 0.95 1.70
CA ILE A 123 -5.23 2.26 1.17
C ILE A 123 -4.51 3.05 2.27
N ILE A 124 -3.32 3.55 1.98
CA ILE A 124 -2.51 4.36 2.90
C ILE A 124 -2.57 5.82 2.45
N SER A 125 -2.93 6.71 3.38
CA SER A 125 -2.87 8.17 3.25
C SER A 125 -1.63 8.69 3.95
N VAL A 126 -0.69 9.32 3.24
CA VAL A 126 0.55 9.88 3.83
C VAL A 126 0.32 11.25 4.46
N VAL A 127 -0.66 12.00 3.95
CA VAL A 127 -1.13 13.34 4.37
C VAL A 127 -0.15 14.49 4.10
N ARG A 128 1.12 14.33 4.44
CA ARG A 128 2.12 15.42 4.42
C ARG A 128 2.59 15.79 3.02
N THR A 129 2.65 17.09 2.75
CA THR A 129 3.28 17.66 1.54
C THR A 129 4.33 18.73 1.84
N GLN A 130 4.52 19.10 3.12
CA GLN A 130 5.51 20.12 3.50
C GLN A 130 6.57 19.62 4.49
N VAL A 131 7.84 19.68 4.07
CA VAL A 131 9.02 19.22 4.84
C VAL A 131 9.10 19.86 6.24
N ARG A 132 8.66 21.12 6.38
CA ARG A 132 8.74 21.88 7.65
C ARG A 132 8.01 21.21 8.82
N PHE A 133 7.01 20.36 8.55
CA PHE A 133 6.23 19.69 9.59
C PHE A 133 6.82 18.35 10.01
N LEU A 134 7.69 17.73 9.21
CA LEU A 134 8.23 16.39 9.48
C LEU A 134 8.99 16.29 10.81
N LYS A 135 9.72 17.35 11.17
CA LYS A 135 10.40 17.41 12.48
C LYS A 135 9.39 17.42 13.62
N GLN A 136 8.35 18.24 13.51
CA GLN A 136 7.31 18.32 14.54
C GLN A 136 6.56 16.99 14.67
N ASP A 137 6.29 16.33 13.55
CA ASP A 137 5.63 15.02 13.53
C ASP A 137 6.45 14.00 14.32
N LYS A 138 7.74 13.93 14.04
CA LYS A 138 8.69 13.06 14.75
C LYS A 138 8.74 13.36 16.25
N ASP A 139 8.87 14.64 16.61
CA ASP A 139 8.97 15.07 18.01
C ASP A 139 7.70 14.71 18.82
N HIS A 140 6.54 14.67 18.16
CA HIS A 140 5.26 14.28 18.77
C HIS A 140 4.92 12.80 18.57
N GLY A 141 5.81 12.04 17.92
CA GLY A 141 5.58 10.63 17.59
C GLY A 141 4.33 10.44 16.75
N VAL A 142 4.10 11.25 15.72
CA VAL A 142 3.03 11.09 14.71
C VAL A 142 3.63 10.99 13.30
N GLY A 143 2.81 10.73 12.29
CA GLY A 143 3.31 10.57 10.92
C GLY A 143 3.80 9.16 10.60
N ILE A 144 4.06 8.93 9.32
CA ILE A 144 4.52 7.65 8.76
C ILE A 144 5.85 7.78 7.97
N LEU A 145 6.28 9.01 7.68
CA LEU A 145 7.58 9.29 7.08
C LEU A 145 8.66 9.30 8.17
N HIS A 146 9.84 8.77 7.87
CA HIS A 146 10.97 8.58 8.78
C HIS A 146 10.68 7.71 10.02
N GLU A 147 9.62 6.90 9.95
CA GLU A 147 9.20 5.96 11.00
C GLU A 147 9.11 4.53 10.43
N PRO A 148 10.25 3.82 10.27
CA PRO A 148 10.30 2.52 9.59
C PRO A 148 9.34 1.48 10.16
N ARG A 149 9.12 1.48 11.49
CA ARG A 149 8.18 0.55 12.13
C ARG A 149 6.75 0.77 11.63
N ARG A 150 6.31 2.02 11.51
CA ARG A 150 4.98 2.37 11.02
C ARG A 150 4.84 2.09 9.52
N SER A 151 5.85 2.46 8.74
CA SER A 151 5.89 2.17 7.30
C SER A 151 5.78 0.66 7.04
N ASN A 152 6.53 -0.16 7.78
CA ASN A 152 6.50 -1.62 7.63
C ASN A 152 5.15 -2.21 8.01
N VAL A 153 4.57 -1.76 9.12
CA VAL A 153 3.22 -2.19 9.51
C VAL A 153 2.26 -1.88 8.38
N ALA A 154 2.16 -0.61 7.96
CA ALA A 154 1.20 -0.19 6.95
C ALA A 154 1.37 -0.91 5.60
N LEU A 155 2.61 -1.04 5.10
CA LEU A 155 2.91 -1.71 3.83
C LEU A 155 2.63 -3.22 3.84
N THR A 156 2.42 -3.83 5.00
CA THR A 156 2.20 -5.29 5.14
C THR A 156 0.77 -5.67 5.50
N ARG A 157 -0.16 -4.72 5.60
CA ARG A 157 -1.55 -5.02 6.05
C ARG A 157 -2.49 -5.49 4.94
N ALA A 158 -2.13 -5.33 3.67
CA ALA A 158 -2.99 -5.74 2.55
C ALA A 158 -2.79 -7.22 2.19
N LYS A 159 -3.86 -7.91 1.78
CA LYS A 159 -3.79 -9.30 1.30
C LYS A 159 -3.85 -9.41 -0.23
N GLU A 160 -4.58 -8.51 -0.88
CA GLU A 160 -4.86 -8.56 -2.31
C GLU A 160 -4.41 -7.31 -3.05
N LEU A 161 -4.65 -6.10 -2.50
CA LEU A 161 -4.31 -4.83 -3.15
C LEU A 161 -3.82 -3.79 -2.14
N LEU A 162 -2.68 -3.17 -2.43
CA LEU A 162 -2.14 -2.05 -1.67
C LEU A 162 -2.10 -0.77 -2.52
N ILE A 163 -2.80 0.27 -2.08
CA ILE A 163 -2.74 1.61 -2.69
C ILE A 163 -2.09 2.57 -1.69
N VAL A 164 -1.12 3.36 -2.15
CA VAL A 164 -0.50 4.42 -1.35
C VAL A 164 -0.73 5.76 -2.04
N VAL A 165 -1.29 6.72 -1.32
CA VAL A 165 -1.50 8.09 -1.78
C VAL A 165 -0.59 9.00 -0.98
N GLY A 166 0.26 9.78 -1.65
CA GLY A 166 1.21 10.65 -0.97
C GLY A 166 1.98 11.59 -1.88
N ASN A 167 2.72 12.51 -1.26
CA ASN A 167 3.64 13.40 -1.97
C ASN A 167 4.98 12.70 -2.21
N PRO A 168 5.34 12.42 -3.48
CA PRO A 168 6.52 11.63 -3.78
C PRO A 168 7.84 12.35 -3.46
N VAL A 169 7.87 13.69 -3.51
CA VAL A 169 9.06 14.49 -3.23
C VAL A 169 9.46 14.34 -1.75
N LEU A 170 8.49 14.43 -0.84
CA LEU A 170 8.75 14.22 0.60
C LEU A 170 9.11 12.77 0.91
N MET A 171 8.44 11.83 0.25
CA MET A 171 8.68 10.40 0.43
C MET A 171 10.07 9.96 -0.05
N TRP A 172 10.69 10.70 -0.97
CA TRP A 172 12.00 10.38 -1.53
C TRP A 172 13.14 10.47 -0.51
N ASP A 173 13.00 11.31 0.51
CA ASP A 173 14.00 11.49 1.57
C ASP A 173 13.96 10.37 2.63
N ASP A 174 12.97 9.48 2.56
CA ASP A 174 12.86 8.29 3.41
C ASP A 174 13.26 7.03 2.65
N ASN A 175 14.19 6.24 3.20
CA ASN A 175 14.70 5.03 2.52
C ASN A 175 13.60 4.00 2.23
N THR A 176 12.64 3.78 3.13
CA THR A 176 11.56 2.82 2.92
C THR A 176 10.64 3.28 1.80
N TRP A 177 10.23 4.55 1.86
CA TRP A 177 9.32 5.11 0.87
C TRP A 177 9.99 5.33 -0.49
N LYS A 178 11.26 5.76 -0.54
CA LYS A 178 12.05 5.84 -1.76
C LYS A 178 12.08 4.51 -2.51
N ASN A 179 12.41 3.42 -1.82
CA ASN A 179 12.43 2.09 -2.44
C ASN A 179 11.03 1.64 -2.88
N TRP A 180 9.98 1.99 -2.13
CA TRP A 180 8.59 1.80 -2.55
C TRP A 180 8.24 2.54 -3.84
N LEU A 181 8.60 3.82 -3.95
CA LEU A 181 8.38 4.62 -5.15
C LEU A 181 9.11 4.03 -6.36
N LEU A 182 10.38 3.66 -6.19
CA LEU A 182 11.20 3.02 -7.23
C LEU A 182 10.58 1.70 -7.70
N PHE A 183 10.12 0.87 -6.76
CA PHE A 183 9.39 -0.37 -7.05
C PHE A 183 8.13 -0.10 -7.87
N CYS A 184 7.33 0.90 -7.49
CA CYS A 184 6.12 1.25 -8.22
C CYS A 184 6.43 1.74 -9.65
N LYS A 185 7.47 2.57 -9.82
CA LYS A 185 7.89 3.05 -11.15
C LYS A 185 8.32 1.93 -12.07
N ARG A 186 9.20 1.04 -11.59
CA ARG A 186 9.69 -0.11 -12.36
C ARG A 186 8.58 -1.05 -12.82
N ASN A 187 7.53 -1.16 -12.01
CA ASN A 187 6.39 -2.03 -12.27
C ASN A 187 5.20 -1.33 -12.96
N GLY A 188 5.36 -0.06 -13.37
CA GLY A 188 4.31 0.70 -14.05
C GLY A 188 3.07 0.97 -13.18
N THR A 189 3.22 0.96 -11.85
CA THR A 189 2.15 1.16 -10.87
C THR A 189 2.21 2.53 -10.18
N TYR A 190 3.14 3.38 -10.60
CA TYR A 190 3.22 4.80 -10.23
C TYR A 190 2.31 5.64 -11.12
N THR A 191 1.40 6.41 -10.53
CA THR A 191 0.46 7.29 -11.23
C THR A 191 0.35 8.65 -10.54
N GLY A 192 -0.39 9.59 -11.12
CA GLY A 192 -0.63 10.91 -10.54
C GLY A 192 0.40 11.98 -10.91
N LEU A 193 0.38 13.11 -10.19
CA LEU A 193 1.23 14.27 -10.45
C LEU A 193 2.34 14.39 -9.42
N GLY A 194 3.50 14.87 -9.88
CA GLY A 194 4.71 14.97 -9.08
C GLY A 194 5.62 13.76 -9.28
N SER A 195 6.92 14.00 -9.31
CA SER A 195 7.95 12.98 -9.37
C SER A 195 9.25 13.55 -8.81
N PRO A 196 10.02 12.81 -8.01
CA PRO A 196 11.33 13.27 -7.55
C PRO A 196 12.27 13.38 -8.75
N GLU A 197 13.17 14.36 -8.72
CA GLU A 197 14.19 14.53 -9.76
C GLU A 197 15.03 13.25 -9.89
N HIS A 198 15.43 12.90 -11.12
CA HIS A 198 16.22 11.71 -11.46
C HIS A 198 15.63 10.34 -11.08
N SER A 199 14.41 10.28 -10.56
CA SER A 199 13.84 9.03 -10.07
C SER A 199 13.65 7.94 -11.13
N ASP A 200 13.49 8.32 -12.41
CA ASP A 200 13.43 7.36 -13.52
C ASP A 200 14.80 6.71 -13.81
N GLU A 201 15.89 7.47 -13.65
CA GLU A 201 17.26 6.95 -13.80
C GLU A 201 17.58 5.96 -12.68
N PHE A 202 17.25 6.32 -11.42
CA PHE A 202 17.43 5.44 -10.27
C PHE A 202 16.56 4.18 -10.33
N ALA A 203 15.36 4.26 -10.91
CA ALA A 203 14.51 3.08 -11.08
C ALA A 203 15.18 2.04 -11.99
N ASN A 204 15.91 2.48 -13.01
CA ASN A 204 16.59 1.58 -13.95
C ASN A 204 17.89 0.97 -13.39
N GLU A 205 18.51 1.58 -12.38
CA GLU A 205 19.76 1.09 -11.76
C GLU A 205 19.51 0.00 -10.71
N TYR A 206 18.34 -0.03 -10.09
CA TYR A 206 18.05 -0.91 -8.97
C TYR A 206 17.76 -2.36 -9.39
N VAL A 207 18.47 -3.31 -8.78
CA VAL A 207 18.27 -4.76 -9.03
C VAL A 207 17.00 -5.24 -8.32
N PRO A 208 16.04 -5.86 -9.04
CA PRO A 208 14.82 -6.39 -8.43
C PRO A 208 15.09 -7.45 -7.36
N SER A 209 14.26 -7.47 -6.31
CA SER A 209 14.37 -8.48 -5.24
C SER A 209 14.00 -9.88 -5.73
N SER A 210 14.47 -10.94 -5.05
CA SER A 210 14.12 -12.33 -5.36
C SER A 210 12.60 -12.56 -5.40
N LEU A 211 11.85 -11.92 -4.49
CA LEU A 211 10.40 -11.99 -4.46
C LEU A 211 9.72 -11.31 -5.66
N GLU A 212 10.35 -10.27 -6.18
CA GLU A 212 9.86 -9.55 -7.36
C GLU A 212 10.16 -10.31 -8.64
N ASN A 213 11.39 -10.82 -8.79
CA ASN A 213 11.74 -11.72 -9.90
C ASN A 213 10.82 -12.95 -9.93
N ALA A 214 10.60 -13.59 -8.78
CA ALA A 214 9.68 -14.72 -8.67
C ALA A 214 8.22 -14.36 -9.05
N PHE A 215 7.80 -13.10 -8.89
CA PHE A 215 6.50 -12.66 -9.37
C PHE A 215 6.47 -12.53 -10.90
N HIS A 216 7.49 -11.90 -11.49
CA HIS A 216 7.59 -11.78 -12.95
C HIS A 216 7.70 -13.14 -13.63
N ASP A 217 8.52 -14.06 -13.12
CA ASP A 217 8.67 -15.41 -13.66
C ASP A 217 7.32 -16.15 -13.69
N ARG A 218 6.52 -16.02 -12.63
CA ARG A 218 5.17 -16.63 -12.56
C ARG A 218 4.17 -16.01 -13.54
N GLN A 219 4.31 -14.72 -13.86
CA GLN A 219 3.46 -14.03 -14.83
C GLN A 219 3.79 -14.47 -16.26
N GLU A 220 5.08 -14.60 -16.60
CA GLU A 220 5.53 -15.01 -17.95
C GLU A 220 5.13 -16.45 -18.30
N HIS A 221 5.05 -17.33 -17.30
CA HIS A 221 4.66 -18.73 -17.49
C HIS A 221 3.14 -18.97 -17.45
N ARG A 222 2.32 -17.91 -17.54
CA ARG A 222 0.86 -18.03 -17.59
C ARG A 222 0.44 -18.70 -18.92
N PRO A 223 -0.21 -19.88 -18.91
CA PRO A 223 -0.72 -20.48 -20.15
C PRO A 223 -1.76 -19.54 -20.77
N SER A 224 -1.63 -19.26 -22.07
CA SER A 224 -2.58 -18.43 -22.82
C SER A 224 -3.94 -19.12 -22.87
N LEU A 225 -5.02 -18.42 -22.48
CA LEU A 225 -6.38 -18.92 -22.62
C LEU A 225 -6.71 -19.09 -24.12
N GLY A 226 -6.65 -20.33 -24.61
CA GLY A 226 -7.28 -20.73 -25.86
C GLY A 226 -8.80 -20.74 -25.70
N SER A 227 -9.51 -20.23 -26.70
CA SER A 227 -10.97 -20.26 -26.79
C SER A 227 -11.50 -21.70 -26.85
N GLY A 228 -12.07 -22.21 -25.76
CA GLY A 228 -12.72 -23.52 -25.77
C GLY A 228 -13.28 -23.97 -24.42
N SER A 229 -14.60 -23.85 -24.29
CA SER A 229 -15.55 -24.67 -23.51
C SER A 229 -15.14 -25.30 -22.17
N GLN A 230 -15.83 -24.81 -21.13
CA GLN A 230 -16.42 -25.54 -19.98
C GLN A 230 -15.57 -26.60 -19.27
N ASN A 231 -15.00 -26.21 -18.12
CA ASN A 231 -15.01 -26.99 -16.87
C ASN A 231 -14.78 -26.03 -15.69
N VAL A 232 -15.75 -25.96 -14.77
CA VAL A 232 -15.86 -24.93 -13.71
C VAL A 232 -15.16 -25.33 -12.39
N GLU A 233 -14.34 -26.39 -12.37
CA GLU A 233 -13.79 -26.93 -11.10
C GLU A 233 -12.26 -26.91 -10.95
N GLN A 234 -11.50 -26.12 -11.72
CA GLN A 234 -10.04 -26.06 -11.58
C GLN A 234 -9.46 -24.65 -11.77
N TYR A 235 -9.80 -23.70 -10.89
CA TYR A 235 -9.08 -22.43 -10.81
C TYR A 235 -9.10 -21.92 -9.36
N SER A 236 -8.15 -22.36 -8.52
CA SER A 236 -8.00 -21.82 -7.17
C SER A 236 -6.59 -21.36 -6.80
N ASP A 237 -5.54 -21.67 -7.58
CA ASP A 237 -4.16 -21.40 -7.15
C ASP A 237 -3.67 -19.98 -7.49
N GLN A 238 -4.14 -18.97 -6.78
CA GLN A 238 -3.58 -17.63 -6.95
C GLN A 238 -3.60 -16.90 -5.60
N ALA A 239 -2.50 -16.33 -5.13
CA ALA A 239 -2.42 -15.49 -3.93
C ALA A 239 -1.09 -14.74 -3.93
N MET A 240 -1.10 -13.43 -3.63
CA MET A 240 0.13 -12.67 -3.41
C MET A 240 0.26 -12.32 -1.93
N LEU A 241 1.37 -12.72 -1.31
CA LEU A 241 1.67 -12.34 0.07
C LEU A 241 2.42 -11.02 0.11
N LEU A 242 1.75 -10.00 0.64
CA LEU A 242 2.44 -9.00 1.45
C LEU A 242 2.75 -9.69 2.78
N ALA A 243 4.01 -9.59 3.22
CA ALA A 243 4.52 -10.31 4.36
C ALA A 243 3.81 -9.91 5.66
N GLY A 244 2.77 -10.63 6.01
CA GLY A 244 2.10 -10.62 7.29
C GLY A 244 1.59 -12.03 7.52
N ASP A 245 2.39 -12.84 8.21
CA ASP A 245 1.90 -13.84 9.16
C ASP A 245 3.11 -14.43 9.90
N GLU A 246 3.03 -14.32 11.23
CA GLU A 246 3.83 -14.93 12.31
C GLU A 246 5.29 -15.37 12.00
N ALA A 247 6.25 -14.52 12.39
CA ALA A 247 7.62 -14.96 12.63
C ALA A 247 7.69 -15.75 13.95
N GLN A 248 7.48 -17.06 13.88
CA GLN A 248 7.81 -17.97 14.98
C GLN A 248 9.29 -18.39 14.85
N GLU A 249 10.00 -18.29 15.97
CA GLU A 249 11.45 -18.46 16.14
C GLU A 249 12.03 -19.70 15.43
N ILE A 250 13.14 -19.49 14.70
CA ILE A 250 14.18 -20.50 14.55
C ILE A 250 15.43 -19.91 15.22
N LEU A 251 15.44 -19.96 16.56
CA LEU A 251 16.64 -19.84 17.39
C LEU A 251 16.98 -21.22 17.96
N ASP A 252 17.18 -22.21 17.10
CA ASP A 252 17.81 -23.46 17.51
C ASP A 252 18.79 -23.90 16.43
N ASN A 253 20.05 -24.06 16.86
CA ASN A 253 21.22 -24.57 16.15
C ASN A 253 22.08 -23.54 15.42
N LEU A 254 22.83 -22.75 16.18
CA LEU A 254 24.28 -22.67 15.98
C LEU A 254 24.96 -22.54 17.36
N ASP A 255 25.24 -23.69 17.97
CA ASP A 255 26.43 -23.83 18.81
C ASP A 255 27.65 -23.58 17.91
N PHE A 256 28.46 -22.57 18.25
CA PHE A 256 29.94 -22.53 18.30
C PHE A 256 30.44 -21.09 18.38
#